data_AF-A0A017H962-F1
#
_entry.id   AF-A0A017H962-F1
#
_cell.length_a   1.000
_cell.length_b   1.000
_cell.length_c   1.000
_cell.angle_alpha   90.00
_cell.angle_beta   90.00
_cell.angle_gamma   90.00
#
_symmetry.space_group_name_H-M   'P 1'
#
loop_
_entity.id
_entity.type
_entity.pdbx_description
1 polymer ?
#
loop_
_entity_poly.entity_id
_entity_poly.type
_entity_poly.pdbx_seq_one_letter_code
_entity_poly.pdbx_strand_id
1 'polypeptide(L)'
;MTWFRPLAALIALFWAAPLVAAQEAPDLLSRWVEEPRAAYPVGEAELEDFEFRARPIVVFADGPGDPQFERQVAFLAERIDELTARDVIVLIDTDPDARSPIRRALRPRGFAVILIGKDGRIAQRKPAPFTGRELIHAIDKLPLRQQEIRDANRPFDRPGAQAMPFSRTE
;
A
#
# COMPACT_ATOMS: atom_id res chain seq x y z
N MET A 1 -73.18 -13.36 40.43
CA MET A 1 -72.90 -14.37 39.38
C MET A 1 -71.46 -14.16 38.91
N THR A 2 -70.55 -14.96 39.44
CA THR A 2 -69.14 -15.04 39.04
C THR A 2 -69.03 -15.48 37.59
N TRP A 3 -68.12 -14.91 36.78
CA TRP A 3 -67.28 -15.75 35.92
C TRP A 3 -66.06 -15.01 35.32
N PHE A 4 -64.88 -15.39 35.79
CA PHE A 4 -63.54 -15.48 35.18
C PHE A 4 -62.97 -14.40 34.24
N ARG A 5 -61.75 -13.98 34.62
CA ARG A 5 -60.69 -13.37 33.80
C ARG A 5 -59.94 -14.48 33.02
N PRO A 6 -59.24 -14.14 31.92
CA PRO A 6 -57.75 -14.15 31.99
C PRO A 6 -57.14 -12.99 31.16
N LEU A 7 -56.27 -12.13 31.71
CA LEU A 7 -54.82 -12.33 31.87
C LEU A 7 -54.13 -12.80 30.57
N ALA A 8 -53.85 -11.85 29.67
CA ALA A 8 -52.89 -12.02 28.59
C ALA A 8 -51.57 -11.35 29.01
N ALA A 9 -50.58 -12.18 29.34
CA ALA A 9 -49.21 -11.78 29.56
C ALA A 9 -48.56 -11.43 28.21
N LEU A 10 -48.20 -10.16 28.00
CA LEU A 10 -47.36 -9.76 26.87
C LEU A 10 -45.90 -10.07 27.23
N ILE A 11 -45.44 -11.22 26.75
CA ILE A 11 -44.01 -11.54 26.65
C ILE A 11 -43.44 -10.63 25.56
N ALA A 12 -42.74 -9.58 25.95
CA ALA A 12 -41.95 -8.77 25.05
C ALA A 12 -40.73 -9.60 24.61
N LEU A 13 -40.84 -10.20 23.43
CA LEU A 13 -39.76 -10.95 22.80
C LEU A 13 -38.63 -9.96 22.44
N PHE A 14 -37.52 -10.14 23.14
CA PHE A 14 -36.26 -9.44 23.00
C PHE A 14 -35.71 -9.68 21.57
N TRP A 15 -35.84 -8.71 20.67
CA TRP A 15 -35.15 -8.74 19.40
C TRP A 15 -33.78 -8.07 19.57
N ALA A 16 -32.82 -8.85 20.06
CA ALA A 16 -31.41 -8.46 19.98
C ALA A 16 -31.00 -8.56 18.50
N ALA A 17 -31.09 -7.44 17.78
CA ALA A 17 -30.44 -7.32 16.48
C ALA A 17 -28.92 -7.50 16.73
N PRO A 18 -28.22 -8.36 15.97
CA PRO A 18 -26.78 -8.32 15.99
C PRO A 18 -26.41 -6.95 15.43
N LEU A 19 -25.71 -6.13 16.23
CA LEU A 19 -24.90 -5.05 15.68
C LEU A 19 -23.91 -5.75 14.75
N VAL A 20 -24.22 -5.79 13.46
CA VAL A 20 -23.20 -5.98 12.44
C VAL A 20 -22.28 -4.77 12.64
N ALA A 21 -21.15 -5.01 13.32
CA ALA A 21 -20.06 -4.06 13.34
C ALA A 21 -19.84 -3.65 11.88
N ALA A 22 -19.96 -2.35 11.60
CA ALA A 22 -19.50 -1.80 10.34
C ALA A 22 -18.09 -2.37 10.13
N GLN A 23 -17.93 -3.27 9.17
CA GLN A 23 -16.62 -3.73 8.77
C GLN A 23 -15.95 -2.50 8.18
N GLU A 24 -15.20 -1.77 8.99
CA GLU A 24 -14.19 -0.83 8.53
C GLU A 24 -13.36 -1.60 7.51
N ALA A 25 -13.53 -1.23 6.23
CA ALA A 25 -12.79 -1.85 5.16
C ALA A 25 -11.29 -1.78 5.53
N PRO A 26 -10.53 -2.87 5.35
CA PRO A 26 -9.13 -2.88 5.73
C PRO A 26 -8.40 -1.70 5.09
N ASP A 27 -7.63 -1.00 5.92
CA ASP A 27 -6.73 0.07 5.52
C ASP A 27 -5.90 -0.37 4.29
N LEU A 28 -5.63 0.57 3.39
CA LEU A 28 -5.03 0.27 2.08
C LEU A 28 -3.69 -0.48 2.23
N LEU A 29 -2.89 -0.14 3.24
CA LEU A 29 -1.64 -0.84 3.55
C LEU A 29 -1.86 -2.31 3.93
N SER A 30 -2.90 -2.62 4.70
CA SER A 30 -3.21 -4.01 5.08
C SER A 30 -3.49 -4.85 3.84
N ARG A 31 -4.29 -4.32 2.91
CA ARG A 31 -4.55 -5.00 1.62
C ARG A 31 -3.28 -5.16 0.80
N TRP A 32 -2.44 -4.13 0.75
CA TRP A 32 -1.15 -4.21 0.06
C TRP A 32 -0.21 -5.27 0.65
N VAL A 33 -0.19 -5.45 1.98
CA VAL A 33 0.61 -6.51 2.61
C VAL A 33 0.12 -7.90 2.20
N GLU A 34 -1.19 -8.08 2.06
CA GLU A 34 -1.78 -9.35 1.62
C GLU A 34 -1.57 -9.61 0.12
N GLU A 35 -1.72 -8.56 -0.70
CA GLU A 35 -1.64 -8.63 -2.16
C GLU A 35 -0.66 -7.58 -2.74
N PRO A 36 0.66 -7.73 -2.52
CA PRO A 36 1.63 -6.68 -2.86
C PRO A 36 1.85 -6.49 -4.37
N ARG A 37 1.37 -7.43 -5.18
CA ARG A 37 1.41 -7.38 -6.65
C ARG A 37 0.21 -6.64 -7.25
N ALA A 38 -0.82 -6.35 -6.47
CA ALA A 38 -2.01 -5.67 -6.96
C ALA A 38 -1.76 -4.16 -7.08
N ALA A 39 -2.57 -3.52 -7.93
CA ALA A 39 -2.67 -2.08 -8.01
C ALA A 39 -3.97 -1.61 -7.35
N TYR A 40 -3.91 -0.47 -6.66
CA TYR A 40 -5.00 0.02 -5.83
C TYR A 40 -5.49 1.38 -6.33
N PRO A 41 -6.80 1.66 -6.31
CA PRO A 41 -7.28 3.02 -6.50
C PRO A 41 -6.78 3.92 -5.36
N VAL A 42 -6.47 5.19 -5.66
CA VAL A 42 -6.03 6.15 -4.62
C VAL A 42 -7.08 6.37 -3.53
N GLY A 43 -8.38 6.38 -3.88
CA GLY A 43 -9.47 6.58 -2.92
C GLY A 43 -9.25 7.79 -2.00
N GLU A 44 -9.44 7.57 -0.71
CA GLU A 44 -9.23 8.55 0.36
C GLU A 44 -7.84 8.43 1.04
N ALA A 45 -6.91 7.66 0.48
CA ALA A 45 -5.58 7.52 1.06
C ALA A 45 -4.82 8.86 1.01
N GLU A 46 -3.98 9.08 2.02
CA GLU A 46 -3.05 10.21 2.09
C GLU A 46 -1.62 9.75 1.82
N LEU A 47 -0.70 10.67 1.52
CA LEU A 47 0.69 10.29 1.19
C LEU A 47 1.45 9.79 2.43
N GLU A 48 1.09 10.37 3.57
CA GLU A 48 1.61 10.16 4.90
C GLU A 48 1.38 8.71 5.37
N ASP A 49 0.32 8.05 4.89
CA ASP A 49 0.02 6.65 5.17
C ASP A 49 1.18 5.74 4.77
N PHE A 50 1.91 6.10 3.70
CA PHE A 50 2.97 5.26 3.13
C PHE A 50 4.37 5.54 3.69
N GLU A 51 4.52 6.60 4.49
CA GLU A 51 5.82 7.02 5.01
C GLU A 51 6.48 5.91 5.84
N PHE A 52 7.73 5.61 5.50
CA PHE A 52 8.56 4.55 6.04
C PHE A 52 8.02 3.12 5.85
N ARG A 53 6.85 2.94 5.24
CA ARG A 53 6.19 1.64 5.00
C ARG A 53 6.38 1.15 3.57
N ALA A 54 6.06 1.99 2.59
CA ALA A 54 6.06 1.63 1.18
C ALA A 54 6.56 2.79 0.29
N ARG A 55 6.86 2.49 -0.97
CA ARG A 55 7.21 3.46 -2.01
C ARG A 55 6.05 3.60 -2.98
N PRO A 56 5.24 4.67 -2.89
CA PRO A 56 4.15 4.88 -3.83
C PRO A 56 4.68 5.14 -5.24
N ILE A 57 4.18 4.36 -6.20
CA ILE A 57 4.14 4.75 -7.61
C ILE A 57 2.69 5.11 -7.92
N VAL A 58 2.44 6.40 -8.10
CA VAL A 58 1.11 6.91 -8.44
C VAL A 58 1.03 7.16 -9.93
N VAL A 59 0.06 6.51 -10.57
CA VAL A 59 -0.25 6.67 -12.00
C VAL A 59 -1.55 7.46 -12.13
N PHE A 60 -1.43 8.68 -12.65
CA PHE A 60 -2.55 9.53 -12.98
C PHE A 60 -2.91 9.42 -14.45
N ALA A 61 -4.20 9.48 -14.75
CA ALA A 61 -4.74 9.65 -16.09
C ALA A 61 -6.06 10.43 -16.03
N ASP A 62 -6.55 10.82 -17.21
CA ASP A 62 -7.86 11.47 -17.36
C ASP A 62 -9.01 10.44 -17.49
N GLY A 63 -8.68 9.16 -17.66
CA GLY A 63 -9.64 8.07 -17.75
C GLY A 63 -8.96 6.70 -17.89
N PRO A 64 -9.68 5.60 -17.66
CA PRO A 64 -9.13 4.24 -17.77
C PRO A 64 -8.81 3.83 -19.21
N GLY A 65 -9.40 4.49 -20.22
CA GLY A 65 -9.11 4.26 -21.64
C GLY A 65 -7.97 5.10 -22.21
N ASP A 66 -7.17 5.76 -21.37
CA ASP A 66 -6.01 6.54 -21.81
C ASP A 66 -4.90 5.59 -22.31
N PRO A 67 -4.42 5.72 -23.57
CA PRO A 67 -3.36 4.86 -24.10
C PRO A 67 -2.04 4.94 -23.32
N GLN A 68 -1.73 6.06 -22.68
CA GLN A 68 -0.55 6.19 -21.81
C GLN A 68 -0.74 5.40 -20.51
N PHE A 69 -1.95 5.40 -19.95
CA PHE A 69 -2.31 4.63 -18.77
C PHE A 69 -2.19 3.12 -19.03
N GLU A 70 -2.79 2.63 -20.10
CA GLU A 70 -2.71 1.21 -20.49
C GLU A 70 -1.25 0.75 -20.65
N ARG A 71 -0.43 1.56 -21.34
CA ARG A 71 1.01 1.28 -21.49
C ARG A 71 1.74 1.26 -20.16
N GLN A 72 1.41 2.17 -19.25
CA GLN A 72 2.04 2.21 -17.93
C GLN A 72 1.69 0.98 -17.10
N VAL A 73 0.42 0.57 -17.09
CA VAL A 73 -0.02 -0.64 -16.39
C VAL A 73 0.70 -1.87 -16.94
N ALA A 74 0.86 -1.98 -18.26
CA ALA A 74 1.64 -3.05 -18.88
C ALA A 74 3.11 -3.06 -18.40
N PHE A 75 3.78 -1.90 -18.38
CA PHE A 75 5.17 -1.80 -17.90
C PHE A 75 5.34 -2.15 -16.41
N LEU A 76 4.34 -1.87 -15.58
CA LEU A 76 4.36 -2.26 -14.17
C LEU A 76 4.18 -3.78 -14.04
N ALA A 77 3.25 -4.36 -14.79
CA ALA A 77 2.98 -5.80 -14.78
C ALA A 77 4.21 -6.63 -15.20
N GLU A 78 4.98 -6.16 -16.19
CA GLU A 78 6.21 -6.83 -16.67
C GLU A 78 7.28 -7.03 -15.57
N ARG A 79 7.25 -6.23 -14.51
CA ARG A 79 8.31 -6.17 -13.49
C ARG A 79 7.76 -6.09 -12.05
N ILE A 80 6.52 -6.52 -11.85
CA ILE A 80 5.82 -6.35 -10.58
C ILE A 80 6.52 -7.05 -9.40
N ASP A 81 7.13 -8.22 -9.62
CA ASP A 81 7.89 -8.93 -8.59
C ASP A 81 9.12 -8.15 -8.12
N GLU A 82 9.85 -7.54 -9.06
CA GLU A 82 11.05 -6.76 -8.75
C GLU A 82 10.71 -5.43 -8.06
N LEU A 83 9.56 -4.84 -8.42
CA LEU A 83 9.01 -3.66 -7.75
C LEU A 83 8.55 -4.03 -6.33
N THR A 84 7.84 -5.14 -6.17
CA THR A 84 7.37 -5.65 -4.87
C THR A 84 8.54 -5.88 -3.91
N ALA A 85 9.65 -6.46 -4.38
CA ALA A 85 10.86 -6.66 -3.58
C ALA A 85 11.53 -5.37 -3.06
N ARG A 86 11.05 -4.20 -3.51
CA ARG A 86 11.49 -2.87 -3.09
C ARG A 86 10.40 -2.12 -2.33
N ASP A 87 9.43 -2.86 -1.78
CA ASP A 87 8.29 -2.35 -1.02
C ASP A 87 7.49 -1.30 -1.81
N VAL A 88 7.30 -1.53 -3.11
CA VAL A 88 6.52 -0.63 -3.97
C VAL A 88 5.03 -0.92 -3.78
N ILE A 89 4.25 0.15 -3.69
CA ILE A 89 2.80 0.11 -3.82
C ILE A 89 2.38 0.88 -5.06
N VAL A 90 1.54 0.28 -5.90
CA VAL A 90 1.02 0.91 -7.11
C VAL A 90 -0.34 1.52 -6.81
N LEU A 91 -0.45 2.83 -6.98
CA LEU A 91 -1.69 3.59 -6.82
C LEU A 91 -2.15 4.13 -8.18
N ILE A 92 -3.45 4.00 -8.45
CA ILE A 92 -4.09 4.40 -9.71
C ILE A 92 -5.11 5.48 -9.42
N ASP A 93 -5.05 6.54 -10.22
CA ASP A 93 -6.04 7.61 -10.24
C ASP A 93 -6.40 7.96 -11.69
N THR A 94 -7.53 7.43 -12.15
CA THR A 94 -8.08 7.66 -13.50
C THR A 94 -9.32 8.54 -13.48
N ASP A 95 -9.62 9.21 -12.37
CA ASP A 95 -10.78 10.10 -12.21
C ASP A 95 -10.33 11.48 -11.70
N PRO A 96 -10.10 12.44 -12.61
CA PRO A 96 -9.73 13.81 -12.24
C PRO A 96 -10.76 14.53 -11.35
N ASP A 97 -12.04 14.19 -11.49
CA ASP A 97 -13.13 14.89 -10.81
C ASP A 97 -13.35 14.39 -9.38
N ALA A 98 -12.88 13.18 -9.06
CA ALA A 98 -12.89 12.63 -7.70
C ALA A 98 -12.06 13.46 -6.69
N ARG A 99 -11.06 14.23 -7.15
CA ARG A 99 -10.24 15.13 -6.32
C ARG A 99 -9.68 14.48 -5.05
N SER A 100 -9.19 13.24 -5.18
CA SER A 100 -8.56 12.47 -4.11
C SER A 100 -7.52 13.30 -3.32
N PRO A 101 -7.28 13.02 -2.02
CA PRO A 101 -6.25 13.71 -1.24
C PRO A 101 -4.89 13.71 -1.94
N ILE A 102 -4.46 12.55 -2.44
CA ILE A 102 -3.22 12.38 -3.22
C ILE A 102 -3.19 13.25 -4.48
N ARG A 103 -4.28 13.34 -5.26
CA ARG A 103 -4.34 14.21 -6.46
C ARG A 103 -4.20 15.68 -6.09
N ARG A 104 -4.87 16.12 -5.01
CA ARG A 104 -4.77 17.51 -4.51
C ARG A 104 -3.37 17.86 -4.04
N ALA A 105 -2.69 16.92 -3.38
CA ALA A 105 -1.31 17.07 -2.93
C ALA A 105 -0.32 17.10 -4.11
N LEU A 106 -0.43 16.16 -5.04
CA LEU A 106 0.55 15.98 -6.12
C LEU A 106 0.29 16.84 -7.37
N ARG A 107 -0.92 17.37 -7.53
CA ARG A 107 -1.35 18.29 -8.62
C ARG A 107 -0.87 17.85 -10.01
N PRO A 108 -1.21 16.64 -10.46
CA PRO A 108 -0.85 16.16 -11.80
C PRO A 108 -1.52 17.01 -12.89
N ARG A 109 -0.95 16.98 -14.10
CA ARG A 109 -1.53 17.59 -15.30
C ARG A 109 -1.72 16.48 -16.33
N GLY A 110 -2.96 16.04 -16.54
CA GLY A 110 -3.28 14.88 -17.38
C GLY A 110 -2.57 13.61 -16.89
N PHE A 111 -2.07 12.81 -17.84
CA PHE A 111 -1.27 11.63 -17.55
C PHE A 111 0.05 11.99 -16.84
N ALA A 112 0.32 11.32 -15.71
CA ALA A 112 1.60 11.45 -15.00
C ALA A 112 1.91 10.22 -14.17
N VAL A 113 3.19 9.86 -14.11
CA VAL A 113 3.73 8.86 -13.18
C VAL A 113 4.58 9.57 -12.15
N ILE A 114 4.30 9.33 -10.87
CA ILE A 114 5.04 9.94 -9.76
C ILE A 114 5.55 8.83 -8.86
N LEU A 115 6.87 8.80 -8.66
CA LEU A 115 7.53 7.92 -7.71
C LEU A 115 7.82 8.71 -6.43
N ILE A 116 7.40 8.16 -5.31
CA ILE A 116 7.63 8.69 -3.96
C ILE A 116 8.48 7.70 -3.17
N GLY A 117 9.46 8.20 -2.45
CA GLY A 117 10.29 7.40 -1.56
C GLY A 117 9.58 7.07 -0.24
N LYS A 118 10.14 6.12 0.50
CA LYS A 118 9.70 5.84 1.89
C LYS A 118 9.92 7.02 2.84
N ASP A 119 10.70 8.02 2.45
CA ASP A 119 10.88 9.26 3.20
C ASP A 119 9.77 10.30 2.92
N GLY A 120 8.71 9.92 2.21
CA GLY A 120 7.59 10.80 1.82
C GLY A 120 7.93 11.77 0.69
N ARG A 121 9.18 11.80 0.22
CA ARG A 121 9.63 12.77 -0.79
C ARG A 121 9.32 12.27 -2.19
N ILE A 122 8.90 13.19 -3.06
CA ILE A 122 8.78 12.92 -4.50
C ILE A 122 10.19 12.69 -5.06
N ALA A 123 10.45 11.48 -5.51
CA ALA A 123 11.70 11.08 -6.13
C ALA A 123 11.74 11.44 -7.62
N GLN A 124 10.66 11.12 -8.35
CA GLN A 124 10.54 11.44 -9.77
C GLN A 124 9.10 11.76 -10.18
N ARG A 125 8.99 12.59 -11.22
CA ARG A 125 7.73 12.92 -11.90
C ARG A 125 7.95 12.85 -13.40
N LYS A 126 7.12 12.08 -14.11
CA LYS A 126 7.21 11.90 -15.56
C LYS A 126 5.83 12.07 -16.22
N PRO A 127 5.68 12.93 -17.24
CA PRO A 127 4.42 13.10 -17.98
C PRO A 127 4.26 12.05 -19.11
N ALA A 128 4.96 10.93 -19.03
CA ALA A 128 4.98 9.88 -20.05
C ALA A 128 5.25 8.52 -19.40
N PRO A 129 4.85 7.40 -20.04
CA PRO A 129 5.08 6.08 -19.49
C PRO A 129 6.54 5.85 -19.08
N PHE A 130 6.69 5.21 -17.92
CA PHE A 130 7.94 4.95 -17.24
C PHE A 130 8.10 3.44 -17.10
N THR A 131 9.10 2.87 -17.75
CA THR A 131 9.25 1.42 -17.79
C THR A 131 9.59 0.87 -16.41
N GLY A 132 9.21 -0.38 -16.13
CA GLY A 132 9.54 -1.04 -14.86
C GLY A 132 11.05 -1.03 -14.56
N ARG A 133 11.89 -1.27 -15.58
CA ARG A 133 13.35 -1.21 -15.45
C ARG A 133 13.86 0.18 -15.05
N GLU A 134 13.32 1.24 -15.65
CA GLU A 134 13.72 2.60 -15.27
C GLU A 134 13.22 2.97 -13.87
N LEU A 135 12.02 2.54 -13.48
CA LEU A 135 11.48 2.72 -12.13
C LEU A 135 12.37 2.03 -11.08
N ILE A 136 12.74 0.77 -11.31
CA ILE A 136 13.64 0.01 -10.45
C ILE A 136 14.97 0.75 -10.29
N HIS A 137 15.56 1.19 -11.40
CA HIS A 137 16.82 1.92 -11.38
C HIS A 137 16.71 3.27 -10.67
N ALA A 138 15.56 3.95 -10.75
CA ALA A 138 15.30 5.17 -10.00
C ALA A 138 15.17 4.89 -8.48
N ILE A 139 14.46 3.81 -8.10
CA ILE A 139 14.29 3.40 -6.70
C ILE A 139 15.63 3.02 -6.08
N ASP A 140 16.45 2.23 -6.79
CA ASP A 140 17.73 1.78 -6.28
C ASP A 140 18.69 2.95 -6.02
N LYS A 141 18.49 4.12 -6.63
CA LYS A 141 19.29 5.32 -6.37
C LYS A 141 18.82 6.15 -5.18
N LEU A 142 17.70 5.81 -4.55
CA LEU A 142 17.20 6.58 -3.41
C LEU A 142 18.11 6.44 -2.19
N PRO A 143 18.38 7.52 -1.42
CA PRO A 143 19.29 7.46 -0.27
C PRO A 143 18.90 6.40 0.77
N LEU A 144 17.61 6.35 1.13
CA LEU A 144 17.09 5.37 2.08
C LEU A 144 17.16 3.94 1.51
N ARG A 145 16.94 3.76 0.20
CA ARG A 145 17.12 2.45 -0.46
C ARG A 145 18.57 1.98 -0.43
N GLN A 146 19.51 2.90 -0.66
CA GLN A 146 20.93 2.61 -0.58
C GLN A 146 21.37 2.27 0.86
N GLN A 147 20.73 2.87 1.88
CA GLN A 147 20.92 2.48 3.29
C GLN A 147 20.44 1.05 3.52
N GLU A 148 19.20 0.71 3.13
CA GLU A 148 18.66 -0.66 3.25
C GLU A 148 19.59 -1.71 2.63
N ILE A 149 20.13 -1.45 1.44
CA ILE A 149 21.06 -2.36 0.76
C ILE A 149 22.38 -2.51 1.53
N ARG A 150 22.94 -1.41 2.05
CA ARG A 150 24.17 -1.47 2.85
C ARG A 150 23.96 -2.22 4.15
N ASP A 151 22.84 -1.99 4.82
CA ASP A 151 22.51 -2.63 6.10
C ASP A 151 22.25 -4.12 5.90
N ALA A 152 21.57 -4.50 4.81
CA ALA A 152 21.38 -5.91 4.44
C ALA A 152 22.70 -6.64 4.11
N ASN A 153 23.68 -5.93 3.55
CA ASN A 153 25.00 -6.48 3.22
C ASN A 153 26.00 -6.44 4.39
N ARG A 154 25.64 -5.85 5.53
CA ARG A 154 26.52 -5.80 6.70
C ARG A 154 26.67 -7.22 7.26
N PRO A 155 27.88 -7.79 7.33
CA PRO A 155 28.11 -9.06 8.01
C PRO A 155 27.58 -8.94 9.44
N PHE A 156 26.91 -9.98 9.94
CA PHE A 156 26.39 -10.02 11.31
C PHE A 156 27.57 -10.14 12.29
N ASP A 157 28.30 -9.05 12.48
CA ASP A 157 29.40 -8.98 13.42
C ASP A 157 28.81 -8.94 14.83
N ARG A 158 28.84 -10.09 15.53
CA ARG A 158 28.40 -10.20 16.92
C ARG A 158 29.53 -9.74 17.83
N PRO A 159 29.46 -8.56 18.47
CA PRO A 159 30.23 -8.32 19.68
C PRO A 159 29.68 -9.26 20.78
N GLY A 160 30.24 -10.47 20.85
CA GLY A 160 29.74 -11.52 21.74
C GLY A 160 30.02 -12.95 21.31
N ALA A 161 30.53 -13.20 20.09
CA ALA A 161 31.12 -14.50 19.76
C ALA A 161 32.52 -14.63 20.41
N GLN A 162 32.58 -14.46 21.74
CA GLN A 162 33.70 -14.96 22.52
C GLN A 162 33.73 -16.48 22.33
N ALA A 163 34.89 -16.94 21.88
CA ALA A 163 35.31 -18.32 21.78
C ALA A 163 34.57 -19.24 22.77
N MET A 164 33.71 -20.12 22.24
CA MET A 164 33.45 -21.37 22.93
C MET A 164 34.77 -22.15 22.91
N PRO A 165 35.43 -22.42 24.05
CA PRO A 165 36.57 -23.30 24.03
C PRO A 165 36.05 -24.69 23.65
N PHE A 166 36.42 -25.16 22.47
CA PHE A 166 36.28 -26.57 22.13
C PHE A 166 37.12 -27.36 23.15
N SER A 167 36.44 -27.94 24.14
CA SER A 167 37.03 -28.93 25.03
C SER A 167 37.42 -30.14 24.19
N ARG A 168 38.72 -30.26 23.95
CA ARG A 168 39.35 -31.47 23.44
C ARG A 168 39.12 -32.58 24.47
N THR A 169 38.19 -33.47 24.20
CA THR A 169 38.20 -34.81 24.81
C THR A 169 39.29 -35.61 24.12
N GLU A 170 40.21 -36.12 24.93
CA GLU A 170 41.23 -37.11 24.59
C GLU A 170 40.59 -38.45 24.17
#